data_AF-A0A382P920-F1
#
_entry.id   AF-A0A382P920-F1
#
_cell.length_a   1.000
_cell.length_b   1.000
_cell.length_c   1.000
_cell.angle_alpha   90.00
_cell.angle_beta   90.00
_cell.angle_gamma   90.00
#
_symmetry.space_group_name_H-M   'P 1'
#
loop_
_entity.id
_entity.type
_entity.pdbx_description
1 polymer ?
#
loop_
_entity_poly.entity_id
_entity_poly.type
_entity_poly.pdbx_seq_one_letter_code
_entity_poly.pdbx_strand_id
1 'polypeptide(L)'
;MRLFNKDNKVINMFLTLLGFDYLSMGNHGEIWKHHSKNIITNITRSSNDLRWFFNWKESFGILVKENFSRIEIEMLMERYIKKRKVKFTDDGKLRLLRADPSVASGEDFIKENSDEIWVTFNDVEGELLSELLPDLQDFEFSDELKKYNERYTGFYN
;
A
#
# COMPACT_ATOMS: atom_id res chain seq x y z
N MET A 1 -12.35 -15.80 -13.25
CA MET A 1 -11.41 -16.81 -12.71
C MET A 1 -9.92 -16.49 -12.88
N ARG A 2 -9.38 -16.12 -14.07
CA ARG A 2 -7.92 -15.85 -14.23
C ARG A 2 -7.41 -14.65 -13.39
N LEU A 3 -8.20 -13.58 -13.28
CA LEU A 3 -7.89 -12.41 -12.44
C LEU A 3 -7.86 -12.79 -10.96
N PHE A 4 -8.92 -13.43 -10.47
CA PHE A 4 -8.98 -13.99 -9.11
C PHE A 4 -7.73 -14.80 -8.73
N ASN A 5 -7.28 -15.73 -9.58
CA ASN A 5 -6.09 -16.53 -9.29
C ASN A 5 -4.79 -15.71 -9.23
N LYS A 6 -4.69 -14.63 -10.00
CA LYS A 6 -3.54 -13.72 -9.96
C LYS A 6 -3.57 -12.91 -8.66
N ASP A 7 -4.72 -12.34 -8.33
CA ASP A 7 -4.89 -11.47 -7.16
C ASP A 7 -4.73 -12.28 -5.87
N ASN A 8 -5.28 -13.49 -5.82
CA ASN A 8 -5.13 -14.41 -4.69
C ASN A 8 -3.66 -14.77 -4.41
N LYS A 9 -2.83 -14.93 -5.45
CA LYS A 9 -1.39 -15.16 -5.26
C LYS A 9 -0.69 -13.98 -4.60
N VAL A 10 -1.07 -12.75 -4.98
CA VAL A 10 -0.53 -11.54 -4.35
C VAL A 10 -0.97 -11.47 -2.90
N ILE A 11 -2.24 -11.72 -2.61
CA ILE A 11 -2.76 -11.76 -1.24
C ILE A 11 -1.99 -12.77 -0.38
N ASN A 12 -1.83 -14.01 -0.86
CA ASN A 12 -1.13 -15.06 -0.12
C ASN A 12 0.34 -14.69 0.16
N MET A 13 1.00 -14.02 -0.78
CA MET A 13 2.34 -13.49 -0.57
C MET A 13 2.35 -12.44 0.56
N PHE A 14 1.43 -11.49 0.56
CA PHE A 14 1.33 -10.46 1.60
C PHE A 14 1.03 -11.04 2.98
N LEU A 15 0.09 -12.00 3.05
CA LEU A 15 -0.22 -12.72 4.29
C LEU A 15 1.01 -13.44 4.85
N THR A 16 1.73 -14.16 3.99
CA THR A 16 2.94 -14.89 4.39
C THR A 16 4.02 -13.93 4.90
N LEU A 17 4.25 -12.80 4.20
CA LEU A 17 5.23 -11.81 4.61
C LEU A 17 4.89 -11.15 5.95
N LEU A 18 3.59 -10.96 6.21
CA LEU A 18 3.10 -10.45 7.50
C LEU A 18 3.09 -11.52 8.61
N GLY A 19 3.49 -12.76 8.34
CA GLY A 19 3.57 -13.83 9.33
C GLY A 19 2.25 -14.58 9.57
N PHE A 20 1.31 -14.53 8.63
CA PHE A 20 0.13 -15.39 8.66
C PHE A 20 0.43 -16.75 8.04
N ASP A 21 -0.05 -17.79 8.69
CA ASP A 21 0.00 -19.16 8.21
C ASP A 21 -1.37 -19.61 7.71
N TYR A 22 -1.36 -20.40 6.63
CA TYR A 22 -2.55 -21.09 6.17
C TYR A 22 -2.98 -22.13 7.22
N LEU A 23 -4.20 -22.03 7.72
CA LEU A 23 -4.72 -22.93 8.73
C LEU A 23 -5.56 -24.07 8.12
N SER A 24 -6.59 -23.72 7.34
CA SER A 24 -7.51 -24.70 6.77
C SER A 24 -8.42 -24.09 5.71
N MET A 25 -9.19 -24.94 5.02
CA MET A 25 -10.27 -24.55 4.13
C MET A 25 -11.60 -24.62 4.88
N GLY A 26 -12.25 -23.47 5.08
CA GLY A 26 -13.59 -23.39 5.64
C GLY A 26 -14.68 -23.44 4.56
N ASN A 27 -15.94 -23.35 4.99
CA ASN A 27 -17.10 -23.38 4.08
C ASN A 27 -17.11 -22.19 3.09
N HIS A 28 -16.49 -21.07 3.45
CA HIS A 28 -16.53 -19.83 2.68
C HIS A 28 -15.18 -19.46 2.03
N GLY A 29 -14.11 -20.20 2.31
CA GLY A 29 -12.78 -19.82 1.84
C GLY A 29 -11.62 -20.37 2.65
N GLU A 30 -10.42 -19.89 2.30
CA GLU A 30 -9.18 -20.17 3.01
C GLU A 30 -9.12 -19.38 4.31
N ILE A 31 -8.75 -20.04 5.41
CA ILE A 31 -8.58 -19.43 6.73
C ILE A 31 -7.09 -19.27 7.00
N TRP A 32 -6.67 -18.05 7.31
CA TRP A 32 -5.29 -17.68 7.58
C TRP A 32 -5.17 -17.12 9.01
N LYS A 33 -4.14 -17.53 9.74
CA LYS A 33 -3.94 -17.15 11.15
C LYS A 33 -2.53 -16.63 11.39
N HIS A 34 -2.44 -15.49 12.08
CA HIS A 34 -1.17 -15.04 12.64
C HIS A 34 -1.08 -15.52 14.10
N HIS A 35 -0.23 -16.51 14.36
CA HIS A 35 -0.20 -17.21 15.65
C HIS A 35 0.15 -16.29 16.83
N SER A 36 1.20 -15.48 16.70
CA SER A 36 1.71 -14.65 17.80
C SER A 36 0.79 -13.49 18.20
N LYS A 37 -0.02 -13.01 17.25
CA LYS A 37 -1.00 -11.91 17.46
C LYS A 37 -2.43 -12.43 17.63
N ASN A 38 -2.63 -13.74 17.48
CA ASN A 38 -3.91 -14.45 17.56
C ASN A 38 -5.04 -13.83 16.72
N ILE A 39 -4.71 -13.35 15.52
CA ILE A 39 -5.66 -12.79 14.55
C ILE A 39 -5.92 -13.76 13.40
N ILE A 40 -7.12 -13.69 12.84
CA ILE A 40 -7.58 -14.56 11.75
C ILE A 40 -8.16 -13.69 10.63
N THR A 41 -7.86 -14.05 9.39
CA THR A 41 -8.50 -13.50 8.20
C THR A 41 -8.89 -14.63 7.25
N ASN A 42 -9.86 -14.36 6.38
CA ASN A 42 -10.36 -15.33 5.42
C ASN A 42 -10.24 -14.79 4.00
N ILE A 43 -9.92 -15.65 3.04
CA ILE A 43 -9.96 -15.32 1.62
C ILE A 43 -11.03 -16.18 0.96
N THR A 44 -11.91 -15.56 0.18
CA THR A 44 -12.94 -16.30 -0.55
C THR A 44 -12.34 -17.37 -1.46
N ARG A 45 -13.01 -18.50 -1.63
CA ARG A 45 -12.53 -19.62 -2.46
C ARG A 45 -12.48 -19.30 -3.96
N SER A 46 -13.38 -18.43 -4.41
CA SER A 46 -13.46 -18.00 -5.80
C SER A 46 -14.40 -16.80 -5.90
N SER A 47 -14.11 -15.91 -6.85
CA SER A 47 -15.06 -14.89 -7.25
C SER A 47 -14.83 -14.47 -8.71
N ASN A 48 -15.90 -14.00 -9.35
CA ASN A 48 -15.86 -13.41 -10.68
C ASN A 48 -16.04 -11.88 -10.64
N ASP A 49 -16.06 -11.28 -9.45
CA ASP A 49 -16.43 -9.88 -9.24
C ASP A 49 -15.45 -9.15 -8.31
N LEU A 50 -14.69 -8.20 -8.85
CA LEU A 50 -13.65 -7.44 -8.14
C LEU A 50 -14.10 -6.81 -6.82
N ARG A 51 -15.39 -6.63 -6.56
CA ARG A 51 -15.91 -6.21 -5.24
C ARG A 51 -15.41 -7.09 -4.10
N TRP A 52 -15.20 -8.39 -4.34
CA TRP A 52 -14.63 -9.29 -3.32
C TRP A 52 -13.25 -8.79 -2.85
N PHE A 53 -12.43 -8.34 -3.78
CA PHE A 53 -11.05 -7.94 -3.53
C PHE A 53 -11.02 -6.62 -2.79
N PHE A 54 -11.81 -5.63 -3.22
CA PHE A 54 -11.86 -4.33 -2.54
C PHE A 54 -12.37 -4.44 -1.10
N ASN A 55 -13.45 -5.21 -0.88
CA ASN A 55 -13.99 -5.44 0.46
C ASN A 55 -12.98 -6.18 1.36
N TRP A 56 -12.30 -7.19 0.81
CA TRP A 56 -11.27 -7.93 1.53
C TRP A 56 -10.07 -7.03 1.85
N LYS A 57 -9.59 -6.26 0.87
CA LYS A 57 -8.48 -5.31 1.00
C LYS A 57 -8.74 -4.32 2.13
N GLU A 58 -9.88 -3.64 2.11
CA GLU A 58 -10.28 -2.69 3.15
C GLU A 58 -10.33 -3.35 4.54
N SER A 59 -11.04 -4.49 4.65
CA SER A 59 -11.15 -5.24 5.92
C SER A 59 -9.79 -5.69 6.44
N PHE A 60 -8.92 -6.15 5.55
CA PHE A 60 -7.56 -6.59 5.89
C PHE A 60 -6.65 -5.41 6.25
N GLY A 61 -6.81 -4.27 5.57
CA GLY A 61 -6.17 -3.00 5.90
C GLY A 61 -6.44 -2.60 7.34
N ILE A 62 -7.72 -2.56 7.72
CA ILE A 62 -8.15 -2.27 9.10
C ILE A 62 -7.52 -3.27 10.07
N LEU A 63 -7.65 -4.58 9.80
CA LEU A 63 -7.08 -5.63 10.64
C LEU A 63 -5.58 -5.43 10.86
N VAL A 64 -4.83 -5.10 9.81
CA VAL A 64 -3.38 -4.88 9.91
C VAL A 64 -3.07 -3.59 10.66
N LYS A 65 -3.73 -2.48 10.35
CA LYS A 65 -3.54 -1.18 11.02
C LYS A 65 -3.83 -1.26 12.53
N GLU A 66 -4.78 -2.08 12.95
CA GLU A 66 -5.11 -2.27 14.37
C GLU A 66 -4.11 -3.17 15.12
N ASN A 67 -3.37 -4.03 14.42
CA ASN A 67 -2.56 -5.09 15.04
C ASN A 67 -1.05 -4.99 14.75
N PHE A 68 -0.65 -4.17 13.79
CA PHE A 68 0.73 -3.96 13.39
C PHE A 68 1.04 -2.47 13.40
N SER A 69 2.16 -2.11 14.02
CA SER A 69 2.74 -0.78 13.85
C SER A 69 3.28 -0.61 12.44
N ARG A 70 3.34 0.64 11.98
CA ARG A 70 3.98 0.98 10.70
C ARG A 70 5.39 0.41 10.57
N ILE A 71 6.19 0.51 11.65
CA ILE A 71 7.57 0.01 11.66
C ILE A 71 7.61 -1.51 11.44
N GLU A 72 6.71 -2.27 12.09
CA GLU A 72 6.60 -3.72 11.86
C GLU A 72 6.28 -4.02 10.39
N ILE A 73 5.32 -3.31 9.79
CA ILE A 73 4.94 -3.52 8.39
C ILE A 73 6.10 -3.16 7.46
N GLU A 74 6.76 -2.02 7.67
CA GLU A 74 7.91 -1.59 6.88
C GLU A 74 9.07 -2.59 6.98
N MET A 75 9.33 -3.17 8.15
CA MET A 75 10.35 -4.20 8.34
C MET A 75 9.99 -5.51 7.63
N LEU A 76 8.75 -6.01 7.82
CA LEU A 76 8.29 -7.26 7.23
C LEU A 76 8.19 -7.17 5.69
N MET A 77 7.84 -6.00 5.18
CA MET A 77 7.61 -5.73 3.75
C MET A 77 8.79 -5.00 3.08
N GLU A 78 9.92 -4.82 3.77
CA GLU A 78 11.04 -3.97 3.33
C GLU A 78 11.52 -4.32 1.91
N ARG A 79 11.74 -5.62 1.65
CA ARG A 79 12.18 -6.12 0.35
C ARG A 79 11.21 -5.72 -0.76
N TYR A 80 9.92 -5.67 -0.45
CA TYR A 80 8.87 -5.36 -1.39
C TYR A 80 8.80 -3.86 -1.70
N ILE A 81 8.80 -3.03 -0.66
CA ILE A 81 8.83 -1.57 -0.74
C ILE A 81 10.05 -1.13 -1.57
N LYS A 82 11.23 -1.69 -1.28
CA LYS A 82 12.48 -1.42 -2.03
C LYS A 82 12.39 -1.84 -3.50
N LYS A 83 11.94 -3.07 -3.77
CA LYS A 83 11.81 -3.59 -5.16
C LYS A 83 10.90 -2.71 -6.00
N ARG A 84 9.82 -2.21 -5.40
CA ARG A 84 8.79 -1.40 -6.05
C ARG A 84 9.17 0.09 -6.12
N LYS A 85 10.27 0.50 -5.47
CA LYS A 85 10.69 1.91 -5.33
C LYS A 85 9.55 2.78 -4.80
N VAL A 86 8.92 2.31 -3.73
CA VAL A 86 7.81 3.00 -3.09
C VAL A 86 8.33 3.87 -1.97
N LYS A 87 7.77 5.08 -1.83
CA LYS A 87 8.08 6.02 -0.77
C LYS A 87 6.80 6.76 -0.37
N PHE A 88 6.76 7.23 0.87
CA PHE A 88 5.84 8.29 1.25
C PHE A 88 6.31 9.61 0.64
N THR A 89 5.41 10.29 -0.04
CA THR A 89 5.63 11.63 -0.54
C THR A 89 5.34 12.67 0.55
N ASP A 90 5.77 13.91 0.32
CA ASP A 90 5.66 15.03 1.25
C ASP A 90 4.21 15.35 1.65
N ASP A 91 3.23 14.97 0.81
CA ASP A 91 1.79 15.05 1.12
C ASP A 91 1.25 13.88 1.96
N GLY A 92 2.14 13.04 2.48
CA GLY A 92 1.80 11.94 3.37
C GLY A 92 1.32 10.67 2.68
N LYS A 93 1.19 10.68 1.35
CA LYS A 93 0.66 9.56 0.57
C LYS A 93 1.75 8.60 0.13
N LEU A 94 1.44 7.31 0.05
CA LEU A 94 2.35 6.33 -0.51
C LEU A 94 2.30 6.38 -2.05
N ARG A 95 3.44 6.47 -2.73
CA ARG A 95 3.53 6.52 -4.21
C ARG A 95 4.71 5.70 -4.76
N LEU A 96 4.63 5.34 -6.05
CA LEU A 96 5.72 4.69 -6.80
C LEU A 96 6.64 5.73 -7.45
N LEU A 97 7.95 5.54 -7.34
CA LEU A 97 8.93 6.34 -8.08
C LEU A 97 8.93 5.94 -9.55
N ARG A 98 8.72 6.91 -10.43
CA ARG A 98 8.99 6.82 -11.86
C ARG A 98 10.11 7.77 -12.26
N ALA A 99 11.01 7.24 -13.09
CA ALA A 99 12.14 7.99 -13.62
C ALA A 99 11.84 8.66 -14.97
N ASP A 100 10.75 8.29 -15.64
CA ASP A 100 10.44 8.77 -17.00
C ASP A 100 9.14 9.61 -17.01
N PRO A 101 9.25 10.93 -17.26
CA PRO A 101 8.13 11.86 -17.38
C PRO A 101 7.18 11.55 -18.55
N SER A 102 7.66 10.90 -19.61
CA SER A 102 6.86 10.64 -20.82
C SER A 102 5.77 9.59 -20.61
N VAL A 103 5.98 8.69 -19.65
CA VAL A 103 5.02 7.68 -19.19
C VAL A 103 4.14 8.20 -18.06
N ALA A 104 4.31 9.47 -17.70
CA ALA A 104 3.69 10.13 -16.58
C ALA A 104 2.78 11.28 -17.05
N SER A 105 1.49 11.00 -17.26
CA SER A 105 0.50 11.99 -17.73
C SER A 105 -0.80 11.91 -16.92
N GLY A 106 -1.26 13.03 -16.34
CA GLY A 106 -2.55 13.12 -15.63
C GLY A 106 -2.49 13.96 -14.34
N GLU A 107 -3.55 13.87 -13.53
CA GLU A 107 -3.68 14.57 -12.24
C GLU A 107 -3.00 13.83 -11.07
N ASP A 108 -2.55 12.59 -11.28
CA ASP A 108 -1.98 11.70 -10.25
C ASP A 108 -0.47 11.85 -10.03
N PHE A 109 0.17 12.88 -10.61
CA PHE A 109 1.62 13.05 -10.62
C PHE A 109 2.07 14.10 -9.63
N ILE A 110 3.01 13.73 -8.76
CA ILE A 110 3.70 14.68 -7.89
C ILE A 110 5.18 14.73 -8.23
N LYS A 111 5.68 15.94 -8.44
CA LYS A 111 7.08 16.24 -8.69
C LYS A 111 7.70 16.83 -7.43
N GLU A 112 8.39 16.00 -6.65
CA GLU A 112 9.12 16.45 -5.44
C GLU A 112 10.46 17.07 -5.80
N ASN A 113 11.17 16.48 -6.78
CA ASN A 113 12.48 16.93 -7.24
C ASN A 113 12.46 17.14 -8.75
N SER A 114 13.45 17.86 -9.30
CA SER A 114 13.56 18.09 -10.76
C SER A 114 13.56 16.78 -11.56
N ASP A 115 14.07 15.71 -10.95
CA ASP A 115 14.42 14.44 -11.59
C ASP A 115 13.53 13.26 -11.14
N GLU A 116 12.57 13.50 -10.23
CA GLU A 116 11.72 12.45 -9.66
C GLU A 116 10.25 12.73 -9.89
N ILE A 117 9.54 11.73 -10.40
CA ILE A 117 8.09 11.79 -10.61
C ILE A 117 7.44 10.64 -9.86
N TRP A 118 6.50 10.97 -8.99
CA TRP A 118 5.79 10.00 -8.15
C TRP A 118 4.37 9.81 -8.65
N VAL A 119 3.88 8.57 -8.64
CA VAL A 119 2.57 8.20 -9.19
C VAL A 119 1.77 7.31 -8.24
N THR A 120 0.45 7.34 -8.39
CA THR A 120 -0.46 6.41 -7.73
C THR A 120 -0.31 4.98 -8.29
N PHE A 121 -0.69 4.00 -7.48
CA PHE A 121 -0.66 2.60 -7.87
C PHE A 121 -1.89 2.24 -8.70
N ASN A 122 -1.69 1.46 -9.78
CA ASN A 122 -2.78 0.93 -10.60
C ASN A 122 -2.74 -0.61 -10.68
N ASP A 123 -2.08 -1.25 -9.71
CA ASP A 123 -2.00 -2.71 -9.61
C ASP A 123 -2.31 -3.19 -8.20
N VAL A 124 -2.73 -4.45 -8.10
CA VAL A 124 -3.13 -5.12 -6.86
C VAL A 124 -2.04 -5.05 -5.79
N GLU A 125 -0.78 -5.23 -6.18
CA GLU A 125 0.36 -5.21 -5.26
C GLU A 125 0.53 -3.83 -4.59
N GLY A 126 0.43 -2.76 -5.38
CA GLY A 126 0.53 -1.40 -4.88
C GLY A 126 -0.69 -0.99 -4.06
N GLU A 127 -1.89 -1.34 -4.52
CA GLU A 127 -3.13 -1.07 -3.79
C GLU A 127 -3.17 -1.77 -2.42
N LEU A 128 -2.71 -3.02 -2.32
CA LEU A 128 -2.59 -3.69 -1.03
C LEU A 128 -1.56 -2.99 -0.16
N LEU A 129 -0.39 -2.65 -0.71
CA LEU A 129 0.66 -1.99 0.06
C LEU A 129 0.21 -0.63 0.62
N SER A 130 -0.53 0.17 -0.16
CA SER A 130 -1.11 1.43 0.30
C SER A 130 -2.19 1.23 1.36
N GLU A 131 -2.93 0.12 1.28
CA GLU A 131 -3.96 -0.17 2.28
C GLU A 131 -3.34 -0.61 3.62
N LEU A 132 -2.23 -1.34 3.59
CA LEU A 132 -1.55 -1.81 4.80
C LEU A 132 -0.79 -0.71 5.52
N LEU A 133 -0.09 0.14 4.77
CA LEU A 133 0.69 1.22 5.35
C LEU A 133 -0.24 2.38 5.66
N PRO A 134 -0.36 2.83 6.93
CA PRO A 134 -1.15 4.00 7.23
C PRO A 134 -0.57 5.22 6.52
N ASP A 135 -1.44 6.13 6.10
CA ASP A 135 -1.01 7.48 5.71
C ASP A 135 -0.18 8.08 6.85
N LEU A 136 0.75 8.97 6.52
CA LEU A 136 1.39 9.80 7.54
C LEU A 136 0.28 10.60 8.24
N GLN A 137 -0.18 10.16 9.41
CA GLN A 137 -1.00 10.98 10.29
C GLN A 137 -0.19 12.23 10.59
N ASP A 138 -0.64 13.34 10.00
CA ASP A 138 -0.17 14.70 10.21
C ASP A 138 1.34 14.78 10.50
N PHE A 139 2.15 14.60 9.46
CA PHE A 139 3.44 15.29 9.46
C PHE A 139 3.08 16.78 9.39
N GLU A 140 2.89 17.44 10.54
CA GLU A 140 3.05 18.89 10.59
C GLU A 140 4.42 19.14 9.98
N PHE A 141 4.47 19.65 8.75
CA PHE A 141 5.71 20.12 8.15
C PHE A 141 6.44 20.90 9.24
N SER A 142 7.70 20.53 9.55
CA SER A 142 8.51 21.42 10.36
C SER A 142 8.44 22.78 9.69
N ASP A 143 8.33 23.85 10.47
CA ASP A 143 8.14 25.20 9.94
C ASP A 143 9.23 25.60 8.91
N GLU A 144 10.32 24.83 8.84
CA GLU A 144 11.39 24.92 7.85
C GLU A 144 10.97 24.51 6.43
N LEU A 145 10.11 23.50 6.26
CA LEU A 145 9.58 23.11 4.94
C LEU A 145 8.46 24.02 4.44
N LYS A 146 7.65 24.61 5.34
CA LYS A 146 6.68 25.67 4.99
C LYS A 146 7.39 26.88 4.37
N LYS A 147 8.53 27.29 4.94
CA LYS A 147 9.37 28.38 4.39
C LYS A 147 9.94 28.07 3.01
N TYR A 148 10.20 26.81 2.69
CA TYR A 148 10.70 26.42 1.37
C TYR A 148 9.61 26.56 0.29
N ASN A 149 8.36 26.26 0.65
CA ASN A 149 7.21 26.37 -0.26
C ASN A 149 6.82 27.85 -0.53
N GLU A 150 6.86 28.69 0.50
CA GLU A 150 6.63 30.15 0.36
C GLU A 150 7.65 30.84 -0.56
N ARG A 151 8.88 30.32 -0.61
CA ARG A 151 9.96 30.86 -1.46
C ARG A 151 9.72 30.65 -2.95
N TYR A 152 8.89 29.67 -3.32
CA TYR A 152 8.55 29.36 -4.72
C TYR A 152 7.18 29.91 -5.15
N THR A 153 6.26 30.17 -4.23
CA THR A 153 4.99 30.86 -4.54
C THR A 153 5.13 32.37 -4.72
N GLY A 154 6.29 32.96 -4.39
CA GLY A 154 6.58 34.38 -4.64
C GLY A 154 6.97 34.74 -6.08
N PHE A 155 7.00 33.79 -7.01
CA PHE A 155 7.38 34.02 -8.42
C PHE A 155 6.20 34.12 -9.40
N TYR A 156 4.96 34.02 -8.92
CA TYR A 156 3.78 34.37 -9.70
C TYR A 156 2.98 35.42 -8.93
N ASN A 157 3.40 36.67 -9.10
CA ASN A 157 2.49 37.82 -9.04
C ASN A 157 1.56 37.79 -10.25
#